data_AF-A0AAW9HZT8-F1
#
_entry.id   AF-A0AAW9HZT8-F1
#
_cell.length_a   1.000
_cell.length_b   1.000
_cell.length_c   1.000
_cell.angle_alpha   90.00
_cell.angle_beta   90.00
_cell.angle_gamma   90.00
#
_symmetry.space_group_name_H-M   'P 1'
#
loop_
_entity.id
_entity.type
_entity.pdbx_description
1 polymer ?
#
loop_
_entity_poly.entity_id
_entity_poly.type
_entity_poly.pdbx_seq_one_letter_code
_entity_poly.pdbx_strand_id
1 'polypeptide(L)' 'MEKLDIDKRWPELFNGLTPSQKFNVMNTFASSWHEGWEPNYDDVKTITSVARGELTLADVLTSVKNFKRNKVFAR' A
#
# COMPACT_ATOMS: atom_id res chain seq x y z
N MET A 1 9.35 -19.12 6.01
CA MET A 1 8.29 -18.19 5.59
C MET A 1 8.96 -16.89 5.25
N GLU A 2 8.98 -16.55 3.98
CA GLU A 2 9.38 -15.22 3.56
C GLU A 2 8.35 -14.23 4.15
N LYS A 3 8.81 -13.09 4.66
CA LYS A 3 7.96 -12.12 5.37
C LYS A 3 8.06 -10.79 4.67
N LEU A 4 6.91 -10.24 4.29
CA LEU A 4 6.82 -8.88 3.80
C LEU A 4 7.32 -7.89 4.86
N ASP A 5 8.30 -7.07 4.49
CA ASP A 5 9.02 -6.17 5.39
C ASP A 5 8.92 -4.68 4.99
N ILE A 6 7.84 -4.29 4.31
CA ILE A 6 7.62 -2.89 3.85
C ILE A 6 7.66 -1.87 4.99
N ASP A 7 7.28 -2.26 6.22
CA ASP A 7 7.36 -1.38 7.39
C ASP A 7 8.79 -1.17 7.89
N LYS A 8 9.72 -2.04 7.47
CA LYS A 8 11.16 -1.86 7.66
C LYS A 8 11.82 -1.17 6.47
N ARG A 9 11.34 -1.40 5.24
CA ARG A 9 11.86 -0.74 4.03
C ARG A 9 11.58 0.76 4.05
N TRP A 10 10.38 1.16 4.46
CA TRP A 10 9.93 2.56 4.48
C TRP A 10 9.22 2.93 5.80
N PRO A 11 9.94 2.89 6.94
CA PRO A 11 9.34 3.13 8.25
C PRO A 11 8.66 4.50 8.37
N GLU A 12 9.18 5.51 7.68
CA GLU A 12 8.64 6.87 7.66
C GLU A 12 7.22 6.95 7.10
N LEU A 13 6.85 6.05 6.18
CA LEU A 13 5.50 6.00 5.61
C LEU A 13 4.47 5.49 6.61
N PHE A 14 4.90 4.79 7.66
CA PHE A 14 4.04 4.26 8.71
C PHE A 14 3.91 5.17 9.92
N ASN A 15 4.67 6.27 9.96
CA ASN A 15 4.56 7.26 11.02
C ASN A 15 3.13 7.85 11.06
N GLY A 16 2.59 7.98 12.28
CA GLY A 16 1.24 8.48 12.50
C GLY A 16 0.11 7.46 12.31
N LEU A 17 0.41 6.23 11.89
CA LEU A 17 -0.57 5.15 11.90
C LEU A 17 -0.74 4.58 13.31
N THR A 18 -1.98 4.36 13.71
CA THR A 18 -2.30 3.52 14.88
C THR A 18 -1.91 2.06 14.61
N PRO A 19 -1.72 1.24 15.65
CA PRO A 19 -1.42 -0.19 15.48
C PRO A 19 -2.43 -0.93 14.58
N SER A 20 -3.73 -0.61 14.71
CA SER A 20 -4.78 -1.19 13.87
C SER A 20 -4.68 -0.76 12.41
N GLN A 21 -4.37 0.51 12.14
CA GLN A 21 -4.16 0.99 10.77
C GLN A 21 -2.91 0.35 10.15
N LYS A 22 -1.80 0.28 10.90
CA LYS A 22 -0.58 -0.43 10.46
C LYS A 22 -0.87 -1.89 10.13
N PHE A 23 -1.61 -2.59 10.99
CA PHE A 23 -2.00 -3.98 10.75
C PHE A 23 -2.82 -4.15 9.46
N ASN A 24 -3.81 -3.29 9.25
CA ASN A 24 -4.64 -3.33 8.04
C ASN A 24 -3.80 -3.10 6.77
N VAL A 25 -2.91 -2.11 6.77
CA VAL A 25 -1.99 -1.84 5.65
C VAL A 25 -1.10 -3.06 5.36
N MET A 26 -0.48 -3.64 6.39
CA MET A 26 0.37 -4.82 6.24
C MET A 26 -0.40 -6.02 5.67
N ASN A 27 -1.65 -6.24 6.09
CA ASN A 27 -2.48 -7.31 5.55
C ASN A 27 -2.87 -7.09 4.09
N THR A 28 -3.18 -5.84 3.71
CA THR A 28 -3.47 -5.51 2.30
C THR A 28 -2.29 -5.87 1.40
N PHE A 29 -1.08 -5.46 1.78
CA PHE A 29 0.11 -5.77 1.00
C PHE A 29 0.52 -7.24 1.07
N ALA A 30 0.36 -7.90 2.22
CA ALA A 30 0.67 -9.32 2.36
C ALA A 30 -0.20 -10.17 1.41
N SER A 31 -1.49 -9.84 1.26
CA SER A 31 -2.38 -10.51 0.31
C SER A 31 -1.87 -10.38 -1.13
N SER A 32 -1.56 -9.15 -1.57
CA SER A 32 -1.05 -8.92 -2.93
C SER A 32 0.34 -9.54 -3.16
N TRP A 33 1.18 -9.57 -2.13
CA TRP A 33 2.50 -10.17 -2.21
C TRP A 33 2.46 -11.69 -2.37
N HIS A 34 1.52 -12.37 -1.71
CA HIS A 34 1.26 -13.79 -1.94
C HIS A 34 0.70 -14.11 -3.34
N GLU A 35 0.16 -13.10 -4.04
CA GLU A 35 -0.25 -13.19 -5.44
C GLU A 35 0.91 -12.90 -6.43
N GLY A 36 2.13 -12.72 -5.93
CA GLY A 36 3.34 -12.51 -6.74
C GLY A 36 3.64 -11.06 -7.10
N TRP A 37 2.97 -10.10 -6.46
CA TRP A 37 3.24 -8.67 -6.66
C TRP A 37 4.24 -8.13 -5.64
N GLU A 38 5.16 -7.26 -6.06
CA GLU A 38 6.13 -6.63 -5.16
C GLU A 38 5.77 -5.15 -4.89
N PRO A 39 5.68 -4.73 -3.61
CA PRO A 39 5.44 -3.34 -3.26
C PRO A 39 6.57 -2.40 -3.64
N ASN A 40 6.18 -1.24 -4.20
CA ASN A 40 7.04 -0.09 -4.41
C ASN A 40 6.67 1.07 -3.47
N TYR A 41 7.55 2.07 -3.41
CA TYR A 41 7.43 3.20 -2.50
C TYR A 41 6.13 4.00 -2.69
N ASP A 42 5.75 4.29 -3.94
CA ASP A 42 4.60 5.14 -4.26
C ASP A 42 3.27 4.47 -3.88
N ASP A 43 3.17 3.16 -4.09
CA ASP A 43 2.00 2.39 -3.67
C ASP A 43 1.89 2.33 -2.15
N VAL A 44 3.00 2.10 -1.43
CA VAL A 44 3.00 2.14 0.04
C VAL A 44 2.64 3.52 0.57
N LYS A 45 3.20 4.59 0.00
CA LYS A 45 2.90 5.97 0.39
C LYS A 45 1.43 6.30 0.19
N THR A 46 0.85 5.88 -0.94
CA THR A 46 -0.56 6.11 -1.24
C THR A 46 -1.43 5.41 -0.21
N ILE A 47 -1.22 4.11 0.00
CA ILE A 47 -2.06 3.30 0.90
C ILE A 47 -1.92 3.72 2.37
N THR A 48 -0.73 4.12 2.83
CA THR A 48 -0.58 4.63 4.20
C THR A 48 -1.24 6.00 4.40
N SER A 49 -1.20 6.89 3.41
CA SER A 49 -1.90 8.18 3.45
C SER A 49 -3.42 8.00 3.55
N VAL A 50 -3.96 6.98 2.85
CA VAL A 50 -5.37 6.59 2.95
C VAL A 50 -5.70 6.04 4.33
N ALA A 51 -4.84 5.17 4.86
CA ALA A 51 -5.03 4.59 6.17
C ALA A 51 -5.02 5.65 7.29
N ARG A 52 -4.24 6.74 7.13
CA ARG A 52 -4.26 7.91 8.02
C ARG A 52 -5.50 8.81 7.86
N GLY A 53 -6.29 8.62 6.81
CA GLY A 53 -7.42 9.48 6.48
C GLY A 53 -7.03 10.80 5.83
N GLU A 54 -5.77 10.94 5.38
CA GLU A 54 -5.29 12.11 4.63
C GLU A 54 -5.83 12.11 3.19
N LEU A 55 -6.18 10.92 2.69
CA LEU A 55 -6.81 10.70 1.40
C LEU A 55 -8.13 9.96 1.60
N THR A 56 -9.18 10.40 0.92
CA THR A 56 -10.45 9.68 0.91
C THR A 56 -10.41 8.54 -0.10
N LEU A 57 -11.28 7.55 0.05
CA LEU A 57 -11.43 6.48 -0.93
C LEU A 57 -11.76 7.02 -2.35
N ALA A 58 -12.40 8.20 -2.44
CA ALA A 58 -12.70 8.86 -3.71
C ALA A 58 -11.44 9.44 -4.39
N ASP A 59 -10.53 10.01 -3.61
CA ASP A 59 -9.22 10.49 -4.08
C ASP A 59 -8.37 9.32 -4.58
N VAL A 60 -8.45 8.20 -3.85
CA VAL A 60 -7.82 6.93 -4.22
C VAL A 60 -8.40 6.37 -5.50
N LEU A 61 -9.72 6.34 -5.69
CA LEU A 61 -10.33 5.80 -6.91
C LEU A 61 -9.93 6.59 -8.17
N THR A 62 -9.70 7.89 -8.03
CA THR A 62 -9.14 8.73 -9.08
C THR A 62 -7.69 8.34 -9.40
N SER A 63 -6.89 8.00 -8.39
CA SER A 63 -5.51 7.50 -8.53
C SER A 63 -5.42 6.00 -8.89
N VAL A 64 -6.41 5.17 -8.53
CA VAL A 64 -6.49 3.73 -8.81
C VAL A 64 -6.78 3.47 -10.29
N LYS A 65 -7.28 4.46 -11.03
CA LYS A 65 -7.18 4.43 -12.51
C LYS A 65 -5.73 4.23 -12.96
N ASN A 66 -4.72 4.69 -12.21
CA ASN A 66 -3.30 4.40 -12.44
C ASN A 66 -2.86 3.05 -11.84
N PHE A 67 -3.36 2.64 -10.67
CA PHE A 67 -3.08 1.30 -10.10
C PHE A 67 -3.55 0.17 -11.03
N LYS A 68 -4.77 0.28 -11.61
CA LYS A 68 -5.25 -0.64 -12.65
C LYS A 68 -4.63 -0.38 -14.03
N ARG A 69 -4.22 0.84 -14.40
CA ARG A 69 -3.49 1.08 -15.69
C ARG A 69 -2.09 0.48 -15.68
N ASN A 70 -1.35 0.55 -14.58
CA ASN A 70 -0.07 -0.17 -14.44
C ASN A 70 -0.26 -1.70 -14.52
N LYS A 71 -1.45 -2.20 -14.14
CA LYS A 71 -1.85 -3.60 -14.30
C LYS A 71 -2.12 -4.02 -15.76
N VAL A 72 -2.24 -3.07 -16.72
CA VAL A 72 -2.53 -3.37 -18.14
C VAL A 72 -1.29 -3.23 -19.04
N PHE A 73 -0.24 -2.52 -18.60
CA PHE A 73 0.95 -2.25 -19.43
C PHE A 73 2.27 -2.80 -18.90
N ALA A 74 2.31 -3.46 -17.75
CA ALA A 74 3.45 -4.30 -17.37
C ALA A 74 3.37 -5.64 -18.11
N ARG A 75 3.71 -5.62 -19.41
CA ARG A 75 4.04 -6.79 -20.21
C ARG A 75 5.55 -6.96 -20.25
#